data_AF-A0A410RFX7-F1
#
_entry.id   AF-A0A410RFX7-F1
#
_cell.length_a   1.000
_cell.length_b   1.000
_cell.length_c   1.000
_cell.angle_alpha   90.00
_cell.angle_beta   90.00
_cell.angle_gamma   90.00
#
_symmetry.space_group_name_H-M   'P 1'
#
loop_
_entity.id
_entity.type
_entity.pdbx_description
1 polymer ?
#
loop_
_entity_poly.entity_id
_entity_poly.type
_entity_poly.pdbx_seq_one_letter_code
_entity_poly.pdbx_strand_id
1 'polypeptide(L)'
;HRLTTQSEMRTVWLLLAVAVATTAAASVRDKRQADFDGDEFETRADRLSAQILSMEDELESKVGNTDDDLRRLQSLEHRLDKFAGGTCPVGEFQCGGLSIQCVDDLEVCDGIEDCDNGADEYTTTCTNPAGAGSRWTGAPIYDECTNFRPTEVTLVINSNTRLDWFPVRVQVKATLMERAVGKDSNIIVSLPTVGNYNYANRLMLLDPPEKDRLGMVVDFDTGNDETAYLYIAKEAQGTRCALFVLYRE
;
A
#
# COMPACT_ATOMS: atom_id res chain seq x y z
N HIS A 1 24.80 -107.50 28.06
CA HIS A 1 23.34 -107.37 28.18
C HIS A 1 23.01 -106.46 29.37
N ARG A 2 22.09 -105.49 29.17
CA ARG A 2 21.68 -104.37 30.07
C ARG A 2 22.75 -103.28 30.23
N LEU A 3 22.92 -102.30 29.36
CA LEU A 3 22.01 -101.26 28.82
C LEU A 3 21.48 -100.27 29.87
N THR A 4 21.94 -99.02 29.72
CA THR A 4 21.16 -97.77 29.77
C THR A 4 20.44 -97.42 31.06
N THR A 5 21.14 -96.85 32.06
CA THR A 5 20.46 -96.15 33.18
C THR A 5 21.17 -94.89 33.71
N GLN A 6 22.43 -94.62 33.35
CA GLN A 6 23.17 -93.49 33.96
C GLN A 6 23.20 -92.20 33.10
N SER A 7 22.97 -92.32 31.79
CA SER A 7 22.99 -91.18 30.86
C SER A 7 21.72 -90.32 30.93
N GLU A 8 20.55 -90.94 31.12
CA GLU A 8 19.27 -90.20 31.09
C GLU A 8 18.95 -89.44 32.37
N MET A 9 19.54 -89.82 33.51
CA MET A 9 19.37 -89.04 34.74
C MET A 9 20.06 -87.68 34.69
N ARG A 10 21.23 -87.57 34.03
CA ARG A 10 21.96 -86.29 33.94
C ARG A 10 21.24 -85.25 33.09
N THR A 11 20.55 -85.67 32.04
CA THR A 11 19.77 -84.77 31.18
C THR A 11 18.51 -84.26 31.88
N VAL A 12 17.85 -85.08 32.71
CA VAL A 12 16.68 -84.64 33.49
C VAL A 12 17.06 -83.62 34.56
N TRP A 13 18.19 -83.82 35.26
CA TRP A 13 18.67 -82.84 36.25
C TRP A 13 19.09 -81.50 35.62
N LEU A 14 19.67 -81.52 34.41
CA LEU A 14 20.03 -80.29 33.69
C LEU A 14 18.79 -79.52 33.23
N LEU A 15 17.73 -80.20 32.77
CA LEU A 15 16.48 -79.53 32.36
C LEU A 15 15.72 -78.94 33.56
N LEU A 16 15.75 -79.59 34.73
CA LEU A 16 15.19 -79.04 35.97
C LEU A 16 15.96 -77.80 36.45
N ALA A 17 17.29 -77.76 36.31
CA ALA A 17 18.08 -76.58 36.68
C ALA A 17 17.77 -75.36 35.78
N VAL A 18 17.51 -75.57 34.49
CA VAL A 18 17.13 -74.48 33.57
C VAL A 18 15.70 -73.98 33.83
N ALA A 19 14.77 -74.86 34.22
CA ALA A 19 13.41 -74.48 34.61
C ALA A 19 13.35 -73.66 35.93
N VAL A 20 14.28 -73.89 36.86
CA VAL A 20 14.38 -73.08 38.09
C VAL A 20 15.09 -71.74 37.83
N ALA A 21 16.08 -71.71 36.94
CA ALA A 21 16.74 -70.46 36.54
C ALA A 21 15.81 -69.50 35.77
N THR A 22 14.82 -70.03 35.04
CA THR A 22 13.86 -69.21 34.27
C THR A 22 12.70 -68.67 35.11
N THR A 23 12.40 -69.27 36.27
CA THR A 23 11.37 -68.76 37.21
C THR A 23 11.94 -67.76 38.23
N ALA A 24 13.26 -67.77 38.48
CA ALA A 24 13.94 -66.78 39.33
C ALA A 24 14.23 -65.43 38.62
N ALA A 25 14.02 -65.32 37.31
CA ALA A 25 14.16 -64.07 36.55
C ALA A 25 12.91 -63.17 36.60
N ALA A 26 11.88 -63.54 37.36
CA ALA A 26 10.59 -62.82 37.42
C ALA A 26 10.39 -61.96 38.68
N SER A 27 11.47 -61.59 39.40
CA SER A 27 11.33 -60.78 40.63
C SER A 27 12.43 -59.73 40.83
N VAL A 28 12.55 -58.75 39.92
CA VAL A 28 12.99 -57.38 40.25
C VAL A 28 12.31 -56.41 39.30
N ARG A 29 11.10 -55.95 39.65
CA ARG A 29 10.43 -54.81 38.98
C ARG A 29 10.78 -53.57 39.80
N ASP A 30 11.95 -53.00 39.53
CA ASP A 30 12.39 -51.76 40.15
C ASP A 30 11.63 -50.58 39.53
N LYS A 31 10.94 -49.80 40.37
CA LYS A 31 10.21 -48.60 39.97
C LYS A 31 11.22 -47.46 39.81
N ARG A 32 11.71 -47.22 38.60
CA ARG A 32 12.23 -45.90 38.22
C ARG A 32 11.13 -45.13 37.52
N GLN A 33 10.43 -44.32 38.31
CA GLN A 33 9.59 -43.23 37.83
C GLN A 33 10.56 -42.15 37.34
N ALA A 34 10.71 -42.03 36.02
CA ALA A 34 11.34 -40.87 35.42
C ALA A 34 10.25 -39.79 35.38
N ASP A 35 10.30 -38.85 36.33
CA ASP A 35 9.73 -37.52 36.11
C ASP A 35 10.53 -36.95 34.92
N PHE A 36 9.90 -36.97 33.75
CA PHE A 36 10.41 -36.29 32.58
C PHE A 36 9.95 -34.83 32.72
N ASP A 37 10.89 -33.96 33.06
CA ASP A 37 10.72 -32.54 33.32
C ASP A 37 10.22 -31.83 32.03
N GLY A 38 8.90 -31.84 31.82
CA GLY A 38 8.23 -31.22 30.67
C GLY A 38 8.03 -29.72 30.82
N ASP A 39 8.08 -29.21 32.05
CA ASP A 39 7.81 -27.82 32.39
C ASP A 39 8.90 -26.87 31.83
N GLU A 40 10.14 -27.34 31.72
CA GLU A 40 11.22 -26.55 31.10
C GLU A 40 11.04 -26.39 29.59
N PHE A 41 10.49 -27.42 28.92
CA PHE A 41 10.23 -27.37 27.48
C PHE A 41 9.03 -26.50 27.15
N GLU A 42 7.96 -26.55 27.96
CA GLU A 42 6.77 -25.70 27.79
C GLU A 42 7.12 -24.22 27.98
N THR A 43 7.84 -23.88 29.06
CA THR A 43 8.24 -22.47 29.30
C THR A 43 9.18 -21.92 28.22
N ARG A 44 9.99 -22.78 27.61
CA ARG A 44 10.85 -22.40 26.49
C ARG A 44 10.06 -22.23 25.19
N ALA A 45 9.10 -23.11 24.91
CA ALA A 45 8.23 -23.00 23.75
C ALA A 45 7.35 -21.74 23.81
N ASP A 46 6.82 -21.42 25.00
CA ASP A 46 6.03 -20.21 25.22
C ASP A 46 6.86 -18.94 25.04
N ARG A 47 8.09 -18.93 25.55
CA ARG A 47 9.02 -17.79 25.36
C ARG A 47 9.42 -17.61 23.90
N LEU A 48 9.67 -18.70 23.17
CA LEU A 48 9.95 -18.62 21.74
C LEU A 48 8.74 -18.11 20.95
N SER A 49 7.53 -18.56 21.31
CA SER A 49 6.29 -18.10 20.66
C SER A 49 6.06 -16.61 20.92
N ALA A 50 6.25 -16.15 22.15
CA ALA A 50 6.17 -14.73 22.49
C ALA A 50 7.25 -13.89 21.77
N GLN A 51 8.46 -14.42 21.64
CA GLN A 51 9.53 -13.76 20.87
C GLN A 51 9.17 -13.63 19.39
N ILE A 52 8.66 -14.69 18.76
CA ILE A 52 8.24 -14.66 17.35
C ILE A 52 7.14 -13.62 17.14
N LEU A 53 6.12 -13.58 18.01
CA LEU A 53 5.05 -12.58 17.92
C LEU A 53 5.58 -11.14 18.10
N SER A 54 6.50 -10.93 19.04
CA SER A 54 7.11 -9.60 19.23
C SER A 54 8.00 -9.18 18.05
N MET A 55 8.67 -10.14 17.42
CA MET A 55 9.45 -9.90 16.21
C MET A 55 8.56 -9.61 15.01
N GLU A 56 7.39 -10.25 14.91
CA GLU A 56 6.40 -9.99 13.87
C GLU A 56 5.82 -8.57 14.00
N ASP A 57 5.47 -8.14 15.22
CA ASP A 57 5.00 -6.79 15.52
C ASP A 57 6.08 -5.71 15.29
N GLU A 58 7.34 -6.01 15.65
CA GLU A 58 8.48 -5.13 15.36
C GLU A 58 8.79 -5.05 13.85
N LEU A 59 8.58 -6.15 13.12
CA LEU A 59 8.72 -6.17 11.66
C LEU A 59 7.60 -5.40 10.98
N GLU A 60 6.34 -5.58 11.39
CA GLU A 60 5.19 -4.86 10.83
C GLU A 60 5.30 -3.35 11.07
N SER A 61 5.69 -2.94 12.28
CA SER A 61 5.92 -1.52 12.60
C SER A 61 7.12 -0.92 11.86
N LYS A 62 8.18 -1.68 11.57
CA LYS A 62 9.32 -1.19 10.78
C LYS A 62 9.07 -1.21 9.26
N VAL A 63 8.37 -2.22 8.76
CA VAL A 63 7.99 -2.34 7.34
C VAL A 63 6.96 -1.26 6.98
N GLY A 64 5.97 -1.00 7.85
CA GLY A 64 5.03 0.11 7.69
C GLY A 64 5.73 1.49 7.68
N ASN A 65 6.74 1.68 8.55
CA ASN A 65 7.49 2.93 8.58
C ASN A 65 8.46 3.11 7.39
N THR A 66 8.96 2.03 6.78
CA THR A 66 9.93 2.16 5.69
C THR A 66 9.27 2.73 4.43
N ASP A 67 8.05 2.30 4.10
CA ASP A 67 7.29 2.87 2.98
C ASP A 67 6.89 4.32 3.27
N ASP A 68 6.45 4.61 4.49
CA ASP A 68 6.13 5.97 4.95
C ASP A 68 7.35 6.91 4.92
N ASP A 69 8.53 6.43 5.34
CA ASP A 69 9.75 7.22 5.33
C ASP A 69 10.27 7.43 3.91
N LEU A 70 10.14 6.45 3.02
CA LEU A 70 10.42 6.61 1.59
C LEU A 70 9.48 7.64 0.96
N ARG A 71 8.17 7.57 1.24
CA ARG A 71 7.19 8.56 0.78
C ARG A 71 7.51 9.97 1.31
N ARG A 72 7.91 10.09 2.58
CA ARG A 72 8.34 11.37 3.16
C ARG A 72 9.59 11.92 2.47
N LEU A 73 10.58 11.08 2.19
CA LEU A 73 11.79 11.48 1.47
C LEU A 73 11.45 11.91 0.03
N GLN A 74 10.61 11.14 -0.68
CA GLN A 74 10.10 11.50 -2.00
C GLN A 74 9.32 12.81 -1.97
N SER A 75 8.49 13.04 -0.94
CA SER A 75 7.76 14.30 -0.77
C SER A 75 8.70 15.51 -0.61
N LEU A 76 9.84 15.32 0.05
CA LEU A 76 10.83 16.38 0.27
C LEU A 76 11.66 16.62 -0.99
N GLU A 77 12.09 15.56 -1.67
CA GLU A 77 12.79 15.63 -2.96
C GLU A 77 11.91 16.35 -4.00
N HIS A 78 10.65 15.96 -4.10
CA HIS A 78 9.70 16.60 -5.01
C HIS A 78 9.52 18.09 -4.71
N ARG A 79 9.40 18.47 -3.43
CA ARG A 79 9.35 19.87 -3.03
C ARG A 79 10.63 20.61 -3.42
N LEU A 80 11.80 19.97 -3.29
CA LEU A 80 13.07 20.55 -3.70
C LEU A 80 13.14 20.76 -5.21
N ASP A 81 12.69 19.80 -6.03
CA ASP A 81 12.65 19.94 -7.49
C ASP A 81 11.75 21.09 -7.96
N LYS A 82 10.56 21.22 -7.35
CA LYS A 82 9.65 22.35 -7.61
C LYS A 82 10.27 23.69 -7.24
N PHE A 83 11.11 23.75 -6.20
CA PHE A 83 11.82 24.96 -5.77
C PHE A 83 13.10 25.24 -6.58
N ALA A 84 13.82 24.20 -7.00
CA ALA A 84 15.02 24.30 -7.82
C ALA A 84 14.70 24.80 -9.24
N GLY A 85 13.42 24.69 -9.64
CA GLY A 85 12.97 24.97 -10.99
C GLY A 85 13.36 23.78 -11.86
N GLY A 86 12.38 22.95 -12.22
CA GLY A 86 12.60 21.77 -13.03
C GLY A 86 13.52 22.07 -14.21
N THR A 87 14.47 21.17 -14.48
CA THR A 87 15.43 21.32 -15.57
C THR A 87 14.76 21.31 -16.95
N CYS A 88 13.53 20.79 -17.04
CA CYS A 88 12.81 20.63 -18.28
C CYS A 88 11.80 21.77 -18.54
N PRO A 89 11.67 22.21 -19.81
CA PRO A 89 10.59 23.06 -20.30
C PRO A 89 9.17 22.59 -19.93
N VAL A 90 8.20 23.51 -20.07
CA VAL A 90 6.77 23.20 -19.93
C VAL A 90 6.34 22.24 -21.04
N GLY A 91 5.66 21.16 -20.66
CA GLY A 91 5.24 20.11 -21.60
C GLY A 91 6.26 18.96 -21.72
N GLU A 92 7.32 18.97 -20.91
CA GLU A 92 8.30 17.91 -20.84
C GLU A 92 8.32 17.27 -19.44
N PHE A 93 8.71 16.00 -19.39
CA PHE A 93 8.89 15.21 -18.18
C PHE A 93 10.38 14.98 -17.90
N GLN A 94 10.80 15.20 -16.66
CA GLN A 94 12.17 14.97 -16.23
C GLN A 94 12.34 13.51 -15.81
N CYS A 95 13.19 12.77 -16.51
CA CYS A 95 13.45 11.34 -16.25
C CYS A 95 14.07 11.08 -14.85
N GLY A 96 14.54 12.13 -14.17
CA GLY A 96 15.01 12.08 -12.80
C GLY A 96 16.36 11.37 -12.62
N GLY A 97 16.72 11.17 -11.35
CA GLY A 97 18.00 10.58 -10.97
C GLY A 97 19.19 11.45 -11.37
N LEU A 98 20.23 10.83 -11.93
CA LEU A 98 21.42 11.53 -12.47
C LEU A 98 21.24 11.94 -13.94
N SER A 99 20.11 11.59 -14.56
CA SER A 99 19.82 11.95 -15.94
C SER A 99 19.30 13.38 -16.01
N ILE A 100 19.80 14.14 -16.98
CA ILE A 100 19.30 15.48 -17.33
C ILE A 100 18.37 15.39 -18.56
N GLN A 101 17.93 14.17 -18.89
CA GLN A 101 17.06 13.90 -20.03
C GLN A 101 15.63 14.35 -19.72
N CYS A 102 15.09 15.10 -20.68
CA CYS A 102 13.69 15.46 -20.74
C CYS A 102 13.05 14.73 -21.92
N VAL A 103 11.85 14.19 -21.71
CA VAL A 103 11.00 13.55 -22.73
C VAL A 103 9.68 14.30 -22.83
N ASP A 104 8.94 14.14 -23.92
CA ASP A 104 7.66 14.85 -24.10
C ASP A 104 6.61 14.32 -23.10
N ASP A 105 5.69 15.18 -22.64
CA ASP A 105 4.61 14.73 -21.74
C ASP A 105 3.67 13.70 -22.39
N LEU A 106 3.70 13.59 -23.71
CA LEU A 106 2.99 12.61 -24.50
C LEU A 106 3.67 11.23 -24.56
N GLU A 107 4.91 11.13 -24.12
CA GLU A 107 5.71 9.89 -24.09
C GLU A 107 5.60 9.20 -22.72
N VAL A 108 5.10 9.90 -21.69
CA VAL A 108 4.99 9.34 -20.34
C VAL A 108 3.84 8.33 -20.22
N CYS A 109 4.15 7.12 -19.75
CA CYS A 109 3.19 6.05 -19.54
C CYS A 109 2.46 5.65 -20.83
N ASP A 110 3.16 5.69 -21.96
CA ASP A 110 2.66 5.30 -23.26
C ASP A 110 2.87 3.78 -23.55
N GLY A 111 3.71 3.13 -22.74
CA GLY A 111 4.10 1.72 -22.83
C GLY A 111 5.46 1.47 -23.50
N ILE A 112 6.21 2.52 -23.83
CA ILE A 112 7.55 2.51 -24.43
C ILE A 112 8.50 3.22 -23.46
N GLU A 113 9.67 2.64 -23.22
CA GLU A 113 10.70 3.30 -22.40
C GLU A 113 11.44 4.34 -23.26
N ASP A 114 11.13 5.62 -23.08
CA ASP A 114 11.76 6.75 -23.75
C ASP A 114 12.87 7.39 -22.91
N CYS A 115 12.78 7.31 -21.58
CA CYS A 115 13.90 7.67 -20.73
C CYS A 115 15.02 6.60 -20.79
N ASP A 116 16.29 7.02 -20.75
CA ASP A 116 17.45 6.11 -20.70
C ASP A 116 17.41 5.19 -19.46
N ASN A 117 16.72 5.60 -18.39
CA ASN A 117 16.48 4.84 -17.18
C ASN A 117 15.09 4.16 -17.14
N GLY A 118 14.22 4.40 -18.11
CA GLY A 118 12.83 3.92 -18.17
C GLY A 118 11.88 4.54 -17.14
N ALA A 119 12.24 5.68 -16.53
CA ALA A 119 11.48 6.29 -15.44
C ALA A 119 10.07 6.76 -15.82
N ASP A 120 9.87 7.08 -17.09
CA ASP A 120 8.59 7.38 -17.73
C ASP A 120 7.60 6.21 -17.68
N GLU A 121 8.08 4.97 -17.59
CA GLU A 121 7.27 3.75 -17.54
C GLU A 121 7.25 3.08 -16.16
N TYR A 122 7.86 3.69 -15.15
CA TYR A 122 7.85 3.14 -13.79
C TYR A 122 6.43 3.12 -13.20
N THR A 123 6.14 2.10 -12.40
CA THR A 123 4.86 1.98 -11.71
C THR A 123 4.56 3.16 -10.79
N THR A 124 5.58 3.76 -10.18
CA THR A 124 5.46 4.96 -9.35
C THR A 124 5.05 6.20 -10.14
N THR A 125 5.45 6.29 -11.42
CA THR A 125 5.09 7.37 -12.35
C THR A 125 3.69 7.12 -12.92
N CYS A 126 3.42 5.89 -13.36
CA CYS A 126 2.17 5.50 -14.02
C CYS A 126 1.03 5.12 -13.06
N THR A 127 1.14 5.50 -11.79
CA THR A 127 0.06 5.38 -10.82
C THR A 127 -0.86 6.60 -10.88
N ASN A 128 -2.16 6.38 -11.05
CA ASN A 128 -3.15 7.44 -11.01
C ASN A 128 -3.79 7.50 -9.61
N PRO A 129 -3.50 8.54 -8.79
CA PRO A 129 -4.06 8.68 -7.45
C PRO A 129 -5.58 8.88 -7.47
N ALA A 130 -6.12 9.41 -8.57
CA ALA A 130 -7.54 9.68 -8.73
C ALA A 130 -8.31 8.47 -9.27
N GLY A 131 -8.09 7.27 -8.73
CA GLY A 131 -8.77 6.04 -9.17
C GLY A 131 -10.30 6.15 -9.11
N ALA A 132 -10.99 5.37 -9.94
CA ALA A 132 -12.47 5.32 -9.92
C ALA A 132 -12.99 4.93 -8.54
N GLY A 133 -13.99 5.65 -8.05
CA GLY A 133 -14.54 5.52 -6.70
C GLY A 133 -13.79 6.30 -5.63
N SER A 134 -12.64 6.91 -5.93
CA SER A 134 -11.93 7.76 -4.96
C SER A 134 -12.75 9.01 -4.63
N ARG A 135 -12.64 9.44 -3.37
CA ARG A 135 -13.37 10.57 -2.83
C ARG A 135 -12.39 11.47 -2.07
N TRP A 136 -12.48 12.76 -2.34
CA TRP A 136 -11.55 13.77 -1.86
C TRP A 136 -12.32 14.92 -1.27
N THR A 137 -12.14 15.20 0.01
CA THR A 137 -12.90 16.24 0.72
C THR A 137 -11.97 17.30 1.27
N GLY A 138 -12.39 18.56 1.19
CA GLY A 138 -11.56 19.68 1.59
C GLY A 138 -12.31 20.98 1.80
N ALA A 139 -11.61 21.94 2.41
CA ALA A 139 -12.12 23.28 2.69
C ALA A 139 -11.35 24.33 1.86
N PRO A 140 -11.97 25.49 1.55
CA PRO A 140 -11.28 26.56 0.86
C PRO A 140 -10.17 27.17 1.73
N ILE A 141 -9.00 27.39 1.14
CA ILE A 141 -8.00 28.32 1.68
C ILE A 141 -8.39 29.76 1.32
N TYR A 142 -8.78 29.97 0.06
CA TYR A 142 -9.33 31.22 -0.45
C TYR A 142 -10.29 30.92 -1.61
N ASP A 143 -11.26 31.82 -1.80
CA ASP A 143 -12.21 31.76 -2.90
C ASP A 143 -12.69 33.17 -3.26
N GLU A 144 -12.24 33.65 -4.42
CA GLU A 144 -12.53 34.98 -4.94
C GLU A 144 -13.49 34.94 -6.14
N CYS A 145 -13.81 33.76 -6.67
CA CYS A 145 -14.55 33.63 -7.92
C CYS A 145 -15.86 32.86 -7.82
N THR A 146 -16.03 31.93 -6.88
CA THR A 146 -17.33 31.30 -6.72
C THR A 146 -18.28 32.26 -5.99
N ASN A 147 -19.51 32.33 -6.48
CA ASN A 147 -20.57 33.07 -5.78
C ASN A 147 -21.13 32.24 -4.61
N PHE A 148 -21.08 30.90 -4.72
CA PHE A 148 -21.62 29.98 -3.72
C PHE A 148 -20.79 29.95 -2.44
N ARG A 149 -19.46 30.15 -2.53
CA ARG A 149 -18.51 30.15 -1.41
C ARG A 149 -18.72 28.96 -0.47
N PRO A 150 -18.51 27.73 -0.96
CA PRO A 150 -18.74 26.54 -0.17
C PRO A 150 -17.82 26.51 1.06
N THR A 151 -18.36 26.01 2.17
CA THR A 151 -17.57 25.72 3.38
C THR A 151 -16.74 24.45 3.22
N GLU A 152 -17.19 23.54 2.36
CA GLU A 152 -16.55 22.25 2.08
C GLU A 152 -16.87 21.84 0.65
N VAL A 153 -15.91 21.22 -0.01
CA VAL A 153 -16.07 20.58 -1.31
C VAL A 153 -15.68 19.11 -1.21
N THR A 154 -16.42 18.26 -1.90
CA THR A 154 -16.12 16.83 -2.04
C THR A 154 -16.06 16.49 -3.52
N LEU A 155 -14.88 16.12 -4.00
CA LEU A 155 -14.66 15.62 -5.35
C LEU A 155 -14.77 14.10 -5.34
N VAL A 156 -15.73 13.56 -6.08
CA VAL A 156 -15.93 12.11 -6.28
C VAL A 156 -15.50 11.75 -7.69
N ILE A 157 -14.57 10.82 -7.82
CA ILE A 157 -14.20 10.28 -9.13
C ILE A 157 -15.13 9.13 -9.47
N ASN A 158 -16.00 9.33 -10.47
CA ASN A 158 -17.01 8.33 -10.85
C ASN A 158 -16.41 7.21 -11.70
N SER A 159 -15.52 7.55 -12.64
CA SER A 159 -14.91 6.57 -13.54
C SER A 159 -13.61 7.10 -14.15
N ASN A 160 -12.66 6.19 -14.37
CA ASN A 160 -11.44 6.43 -15.12
C ASN A 160 -11.39 5.49 -16.32
N THR A 161 -11.16 6.04 -17.50
CA THR A 161 -11.05 5.27 -18.75
C THR A 161 -9.73 5.61 -19.42
N ARG A 162 -8.80 4.64 -19.41
CA ARG A 162 -7.57 4.68 -20.18
C ARG A 162 -7.83 3.98 -21.51
N LEU A 163 -7.48 4.63 -22.62
CA LEU A 163 -7.69 4.07 -23.95
C LEU A 163 -6.47 3.22 -24.35
N ASP A 164 -6.70 2.02 -24.88
CA ASP A 164 -5.60 1.11 -25.25
C ASP A 164 -4.64 1.72 -26.29
N TRP A 165 -5.16 2.55 -27.19
CA TRP A 165 -4.38 3.21 -28.25
C TRP A 165 -3.86 4.59 -27.87
N PHE A 166 -4.25 5.12 -26.71
CA PHE A 166 -3.75 6.40 -26.18
C PHE A 166 -3.68 6.36 -24.64
N PRO A 167 -2.72 5.60 -24.09
CA PRO A 167 -2.66 5.32 -22.66
C PRO A 167 -2.10 6.47 -21.81
N VAL A 168 -1.44 7.44 -22.46
CA VAL A 168 -0.83 8.65 -21.89
C VAL A 168 -1.81 9.50 -21.07
N ARG A 169 -3.08 9.55 -21.48
CA ARG A 169 -4.12 10.32 -20.78
C ARG A 169 -5.25 9.43 -20.33
N VAL A 170 -5.71 9.65 -19.12
CA VAL A 170 -6.87 8.96 -18.57
C VAL A 170 -8.06 9.89 -18.63
N GLN A 171 -9.14 9.46 -19.30
CA GLN A 171 -10.40 10.19 -19.27
C GLN A 171 -11.05 9.98 -17.90
N VAL A 172 -11.43 11.08 -17.26
CA VAL A 172 -12.00 11.07 -15.93
C VAL A 172 -13.41 11.64 -16.00
N LYS A 173 -14.35 10.96 -15.33
CA LYS A 173 -15.67 11.54 -15.01
C LYS A 173 -15.74 11.71 -13.52
N ALA A 174 -16.09 12.91 -13.07
CA ALA A 174 -16.12 13.26 -11.66
C ALA A 174 -17.40 14.03 -11.32
N THR A 175 -17.73 14.07 -10.03
CA THR A 175 -18.78 14.92 -9.49
C THR A 175 -18.18 15.77 -8.40
N LEU A 176 -18.24 17.10 -8.56
CA LEU A 176 -17.93 18.03 -7.49
C LEU A 176 -19.20 18.26 -6.67
N MET A 177 -19.13 17.98 -5.37
CA MET A 177 -20.18 18.31 -4.43
C MET A 177 -19.74 19.52 -3.61
N GLU A 178 -20.54 20.58 -3.62
CA GLU A 178 -20.26 21.80 -2.87
C GLU A 178 -21.25 21.90 -1.70
N ARG A 179 -20.74 22.07 -0.49
CA ARG A 179 -21.54 22.23 0.72
C ARG A 179 -21.37 23.64 1.25
N ALA A 180 -22.48 24.34 1.47
CA ALA A 180 -22.53 25.59 2.21
C ALA A 180 -23.43 25.44 3.45
N VAL A 181 -22.91 25.84 4.61
CA VAL A 181 -23.66 25.87 5.87
C VAL A 181 -24.29 27.24 6.06
N GLY A 182 -25.61 27.31 5.92
CA GLY A 182 -26.41 28.50 6.24
C GLY A 182 -26.87 28.50 7.70
N LYS A 183 -27.54 29.58 8.13
CA LYS A 183 -28.10 29.68 9.49
C LYS A 183 -29.25 28.69 9.75
N ASP A 184 -30.03 28.38 8.71
CA ASP A 184 -31.28 27.60 8.84
C ASP A 184 -31.26 26.29 8.03
N SER A 185 -30.33 26.13 7.07
CA SER A 185 -30.23 24.93 6.25
C SER A 185 -28.83 24.74 5.66
N ASN A 186 -28.46 23.48 5.46
CA ASN A 186 -27.27 23.10 4.71
C ASN A 186 -27.67 22.90 3.25
N ILE A 187 -26.98 23.58 2.34
CA ILE A 187 -27.19 23.43 0.90
C ILE A 187 -26.05 22.57 0.35
N ILE A 188 -26.41 21.55 -0.41
CA ILE A 188 -25.45 20.71 -1.15
C ILE A 188 -25.79 20.84 -2.63
N VAL A 189 -24.81 21.23 -3.43
CA VAL A 189 -24.89 21.29 -4.89
C VAL A 189 -24.04 20.17 -5.45
N SER A 190 -24.50 19.49 -6.52
CA SER A 190 -23.75 18.42 -7.17
C SER A 190 -23.56 18.76 -8.64
N LEU A 191 -22.30 18.90 -9.04
CA LEU A 191 -21.85 19.39 -10.33
C LEU A 191 -21.05 18.28 -11.04
N PRO A 192 -21.68 17.53 -11.97
CA PRO A 192 -20.96 16.53 -12.75
C PRO A 192 -20.02 17.22 -13.76
N THR A 193 -18.82 16.69 -13.90
CA THR A 193 -17.81 17.18 -14.83
C THR A 193 -17.06 16.02 -15.48
N VAL A 194 -16.43 16.31 -16.61
CA VAL A 194 -15.56 15.40 -17.35
C VAL A 194 -14.20 16.06 -17.49
N GLY A 195 -13.17 15.26 -17.71
CA GLY A 195 -11.83 15.78 -17.82
C GLY A 195 -10.82 14.72 -18.20
N ASN A 196 -9.55 15.08 -18.02
CA ASN A 196 -8.44 14.19 -18.25
C ASN A 196 -7.39 14.31 -17.14
N TYR A 197 -6.69 13.21 -16.90
CA TYR A 197 -5.52 13.15 -16.04
C TYR A 197 -4.29 12.87 -16.89
N ASN A 198 -3.20 13.60 -16.60
CA ASN A 198 -1.90 13.47 -17.24
C ASN A 198 -0.90 12.92 -16.22
N TYR A 199 -0.20 11.83 -16.58
CA TYR A 199 0.79 11.19 -15.72
C TYR A 199 2.06 12.03 -15.54
N ALA A 200 2.52 12.72 -16.58
CA ALA A 200 3.77 13.46 -16.58
C ALA A 200 3.83 14.55 -15.50
N ASN A 201 2.73 15.28 -15.30
CA ASN A 201 2.64 16.37 -14.34
C ASN A 201 1.71 16.07 -13.15
N ARG A 202 1.13 14.87 -13.10
CA ARG A 202 0.17 14.45 -12.07
C ARG A 202 -0.98 15.46 -11.90
N LEU A 203 -1.38 16.13 -12.98
CA LEU A 203 -2.48 17.08 -13.00
C LEU A 203 -3.73 16.45 -13.61
N MET A 204 -4.87 16.70 -12.96
CA MET A 204 -6.18 16.46 -13.55
C MET A 204 -6.82 17.79 -13.94
N LEU A 205 -7.20 17.91 -15.20
CA LEU A 205 -7.99 19.02 -15.71
C LEU A 205 -9.43 18.56 -15.84
N LEU A 206 -10.34 19.26 -15.15
CA LEU A 206 -11.78 19.03 -15.24
C LEU A 206 -12.45 20.24 -15.90
N ASP A 207 -13.32 19.96 -16.86
CA ASP A 207 -14.03 20.96 -17.61
C ASP A 207 -15.05 21.70 -16.72
N PRO A 208 -15.39 22.96 -17.05
CA PRO A 208 -16.39 23.70 -16.31
C PRO A 208 -17.74 22.95 -16.28
N PRO A 209 -18.28 22.63 -15.09
CA PRO A 209 -19.58 21.98 -14.98
C PRO A 209 -20.75 22.94 -15.27
N GLU A 210 -20.49 24.25 -15.14
CA GLU A 210 -21.48 25.32 -15.29
C GLU A 210 -21.11 26.31 -16.42
N LYS A 211 -22.06 27.19 -16.74
CA LYS A 211 -21.93 28.19 -17.82
C LYS A 211 -21.00 29.36 -17.45
N ASP A 212 -20.57 29.45 -16.20
CA ASP A 212 -19.64 30.45 -15.72
C ASP A 212 -18.20 30.22 -16.24
N ARG A 213 -17.95 29.04 -16.84
CA ARG A 213 -16.66 28.64 -17.41
C ARG A 213 -15.55 28.61 -16.37
N LEU A 214 -15.88 28.22 -15.14
CA LEU A 214 -14.91 27.90 -14.10
C LEU A 214 -14.41 26.47 -14.28
N GLY A 215 -13.21 26.33 -14.83
CA GLY A 215 -12.51 25.06 -14.93
C GLY A 215 -11.82 24.74 -13.60
N MET A 216 -11.53 23.46 -13.40
CA MET A 216 -10.85 22.97 -12.21
C MET A 216 -9.55 22.26 -12.59
N VAL A 217 -8.51 22.54 -11.82
CA VAL A 217 -7.22 21.85 -11.93
C VAL A 217 -6.93 21.20 -10.59
N VAL A 218 -6.82 19.88 -10.57
CA VAL A 218 -6.42 19.12 -9.39
C VAL A 218 -4.95 18.73 -9.54
N ASP A 219 -4.15 19.19 -8.60
CA ASP A 219 -2.72 18.93 -8.50
C ASP A 219 -2.48 17.85 -7.42
N PHE A 220 -2.10 16.65 -7.86
CA PHE A 220 -1.77 15.53 -6.99
C PHE A 220 -0.28 15.49 -6.61
N ASP A 221 0.48 16.51 -7.02
CA ASP A 221 1.91 16.58 -6.82
C ASP A 221 2.23 17.25 -5.48
N THR A 222 1.74 16.61 -4.41
CA THR A 222 1.84 17.07 -3.02
C THR A 222 2.91 16.33 -2.23
N GLY A 223 3.54 15.32 -2.86
CA GLY A 223 4.50 14.42 -2.25
C GLY A 223 3.88 13.25 -1.47
N ASN A 224 2.55 13.09 -1.48
CA ASN A 224 1.87 11.89 -1.01
C ASN A 224 0.58 11.65 -1.81
N ASP A 225 0.02 10.44 -1.72
CA ASP A 225 -1.20 10.06 -2.45
C ASP A 225 -2.49 10.29 -1.65
N GLU A 226 -2.42 11.06 -0.55
CA GLU A 226 -3.54 11.34 0.37
C GLU A 226 -4.00 12.80 0.33
N THR A 227 -3.19 13.69 -0.24
CA THR A 227 -3.46 15.12 -0.31
C THR A 227 -3.40 15.60 -1.76
N ALA A 228 -4.31 16.49 -2.12
CA ALA A 228 -4.34 17.11 -3.44
C ALA A 228 -4.76 18.58 -3.33
N TYR A 229 -4.28 19.41 -4.24
CA TYR A 229 -4.70 20.82 -4.33
C TYR A 229 -5.69 20.99 -5.47
N LEU A 230 -6.91 21.44 -5.16
CA LEU A 230 -7.90 21.81 -6.17
C LEU A 230 -7.85 23.33 -6.38
N TYR A 231 -7.50 23.73 -7.59
CA TYR A 231 -7.55 25.11 -8.05
C TYR A 231 -8.78 25.31 -8.93
N ILE A 232 -9.49 26.42 -8.73
CA ILE A 232 -10.52 26.88 -9.65
C ILE A 232 -9.94 28.03 -10.46
N ALA A 233 -10.12 27.98 -11.79
CA ALA A 233 -9.64 28.99 -12.71
C ALA A 233 -10.69 29.30 -13.77
N LYS A 234 -10.72 30.56 -14.23
CA LYS A 234 -11.52 30.92 -15.41
C LYS A 234 -10.85 30.38 -16.66
N GLU A 235 -11.58 29.55 -17.42
CA GLU A 235 -11.08 28.87 -18.63
C GLU A 235 -10.37 29.84 -19.59
N ALA A 236 -10.94 31.03 -19.81
CA ALA A 236 -10.40 32.02 -20.76
C ALA A 236 -9.17 32.79 -20.27
N GLN A 237 -8.89 32.80 -18.96
CA GLN A 237 -7.82 33.64 -18.37
C GLN A 237 -6.68 32.82 -17.75
N GLY A 238 -6.89 31.53 -17.47
CA GLY A 238 -5.90 30.66 -16.80
C GLY A 238 -5.51 31.12 -15.38
N THR A 239 -6.10 32.22 -14.89
CA THR A 239 -5.80 32.80 -13.58
C THR A 239 -6.57 32.03 -12.52
N ARG A 240 -5.84 31.47 -11.55
CA ARG A 240 -6.39 30.74 -10.41
C ARG A 240 -7.04 31.73 -9.44
N CYS A 241 -8.27 31.46 -9.02
CA CYS A 241 -9.09 32.37 -8.23
C CYS A 241 -9.71 31.72 -6.99
N ALA A 242 -9.61 30.40 -6.85
CA ALA A 242 -9.87 29.70 -5.60
C ALA A 242 -8.89 28.54 -5.42
N LEU A 243 -8.63 28.16 -4.17
CA LEU A 243 -7.81 27.02 -3.78
C LEU A 243 -8.47 26.26 -2.64
N PHE A 244 -8.57 24.96 -2.81
CA PHE A 244 -9.02 24.00 -1.81
C PHE A 244 -7.93 22.97 -1.56
N VAL A 245 -7.70 22.63 -0.29
CA VAL A 245 -6.82 21.51 0.07
C VAL A 245 -7.71 20.31 0.31
N LEU A 246 -7.57 19.30 -0.54
CA LEU A 246 -8.35 18.07 -0.49
C LEU A 246 -7.56 16.97 0.20
N TYR A 247 -8.28 16.18 0.99
CA TYR A 247 -7.80 14.99 1.65
C TYR A 247 -8.60 13.78 1.17
N ARG A 248 -7.91 12.67 0.94
CA ARG A 248 -8.55 11.41 0.56
C ARG A 248 -9.37 10.87 1.73
N GLU A 249 -10.60 10.42 1.44
CA GLU A 249 -11.50 9.75 2.39
C GLU A 249 -11.40 8.23 2.36
#